data_AF-A0A8S3EWM7-F1
#
_entry.id   AF-A0A8S3EWM7-F1
#
_cell.length_a   1.000
_cell.length_b   1.000
_cell.length_c   1.000
_cell.angle_alpha   90.00
_cell.angle_beta   90.00
_cell.angle_gamma   90.00
#
_symmetry.space_group_name_H-M   'P 1'
#
loop_
_entity.id
_entity.type
_entity.pdbx_description
1 polymer ?
#
loop_
_entity_poly.entity_id
_entity_poly.type
_entity_poly.pdbx_seq_one_letter_code
_entity_poly.pdbx_strand_id
1 'polypeptide(L)'
;QGLFCNDESPKARYSMVPCGTTNCPCCHSIENSSSHRFVNGYTTYLNCPATCTTSNIVFVMTCPCGQYEFIDSTSASLTDALTYHRLACNQMMHSFLTGTPVYEEIMTPMERCRHLIVRKMRHYQHSAHCSVAVQLFLEHNPVYWCFISRSRREVEQENNFYTGLVLATESEFAFILPRRTNHEKKVARLLTGVMLQPAENHYSTAQIQKQRIFFDRLLLSPVDQLPYVETDLYKMKIIAVLPTDESIILRYIIETLFIIHAESKLNMICPVGIDPQQRYGQPYDDQWYHHI
;
A
#
# COMPACT_ATOMS: atom_id res chain seq x y z
N GLN A 1 -30.17 2.25 15.60
CA GLN A 1 -29.56 2.49 16.93
C GLN A 1 -28.09 2.84 16.70
N GLY A 2 -27.60 3.86 17.38
CA GLY A 2 -26.57 4.81 16.92
C GLY A 2 -25.30 4.23 16.29
N LEU A 3 -24.96 4.75 15.11
CA LEU A 3 -23.60 4.63 14.51
C LEU A 3 -22.52 5.25 15.42
N PHE A 4 -22.94 6.09 16.37
CA PHE A 4 -22.13 6.80 17.34
C PHE A 4 -22.70 6.53 18.75
N CYS A 5 -21.87 6.08 19.70
CA CYS A 5 -22.28 5.81 21.08
C CYS A 5 -21.34 6.48 22.09
N ASN A 6 -21.92 6.99 23.18
CA ASN A 6 -21.21 7.45 24.37
C ASN A 6 -20.99 6.27 25.35
N ASP A 7 -20.29 6.52 26.47
CA ASP A 7 -19.65 5.55 27.40
C ASP A 7 -20.42 4.29 27.80
N GLU A 8 -21.75 4.25 27.66
CA GLU A 8 -22.55 3.02 27.68
C GLU A 8 -22.52 2.31 26.33
N SER A 9 -21.33 1.84 25.95
CA SER A 9 -21.12 1.15 24.68
C SER A 9 -22.03 -0.08 24.55
N PRO A 10 -22.81 -0.21 23.45
CA PRO A 10 -23.58 -1.41 23.22
C PRO A 10 -22.63 -2.59 23.12
N LYS A 11 -22.93 -3.70 23.82
CA LYS A 11 -22.24 -4.97 23.58
C LYS A 11 -22.31 -5.25 22.08
N ALA A 12 -21.15 -5.39 21.47
CA ALA A 12 -21.05 -5.52 20.02
C ALA A 12 -21.94 -6.68 19.55
N ARG A 13 -22.90 -6.37 18.67
CA ARG A 13 -23.98 -7.30 18.31
C ARG A 13 -23.62 -8.20 17.13
N TYR A 14 -22.66 -7.78 16.32
CA TYR A 14 -22.36 -8.42 15.05
C TYR A 14 -20.86 -8.48 14.79
N SER A 15 -20.44 -9.51 14.07
CA SER A 15 -19.08 -9.70 13.59
C SER A 15 -19.11 -10.15 12.14
N MET A 16 -17.93 -10.17 11.51
CA MET A 16 -17.74 -10.94 10.29
C MET A 16 -18.03 -12.42 10.55
N VAL A 17 -18.74 -13.04 9.61
CA VAL A 17 -19.03 -14.47 9.57
C VAL A 17 -18.19 -15.09 8.46
N PRO A 18 -17.30 -16.05 8.78
CA PRO A 18 -16.49 -16.74 7.77
C PRO A 18 -17.38 -17.40 6.71
N CYS A 19 -16.96 -17.38 5.44
CA CYS A 19 -17.72 -17.97 4.36
C CYS A 19 -17.72 -19.51 4.32
N GLY A 20 -16.97 -20.16 5.21
CA GLY A 20 -16.84 -21.62 5.30
C GLY A 20 -15.79 -22.23 4.36
N THR A 21 -15.23 -21.46 3.42
CA THR A 21 -14.16 -21.93 2.54
C THR A 21 -12.82 -21.97 3.27
N THR A 22 -12.18 -23.15 3.30
CA THR A 22 -10.81 -23.32 3.80
C THR A 22 -9.87 -22.43 2.98
N ASN A 23 -9.10 -21.56 3.65
CA ASN A 23 -8.17 -20.61 3.02
C ASN A 23 -8.84 -19.52 2.14
N CYS A 24 -10.05 -19.06 2.47
CA CYS A 24 -10.61 -17.89 1.80
C CYS A 24 -9.71 -16.65 1.97
N PRO A 25 -9.18 -16.05 0.89
CA PRO A 25 -8.30 -14.88 0.97
C PRO A 25 -8.98 -13.66 1.59
N CYS A 26 -10.30 -13.56 1.46
CA CYS A 26 -11.09 -12.50 2.07
C CYS A 26 -11.22 -12.71 3.58
N CYS A 27 -11.54 -13.94 4.04
CA CYS A 27 -11.64 -14.24 5.48
C CYS A 27 -10.32 -14.12 6.24
N HIS A 28 -9.19 -14.37 5.57
CA HIS A 28 -7.87 -14.31 6.21
C HIS A 28 -7.43 -12.86 6.50
N SER A 29 -7.82 -11.93 5.64
CA SER A 29 -7.25 -10.58 5.60
C SER A 29 -8.13 -9.54 6.27
N ILE A 30 -9.35 -9.94 6.62
CA ILE A 30 -10.28 -9.09 7.37
C ILE A 30 -10.10 -9.34 8.86
N GLU A 31 -10.04 -8.25 9.60
CA GLU A 31 -10.05 -8.33 11.06
C GLU A 31 -11.45 -8.74 11.55
N ASN A 32 -11.57 -9.96 12.06
CA ASN A 32 -12.82 -10.50 12.62
C ASN A 32 -13.10 -9.95 14.02
N SER A 33 -13.23 -8.63 14.15
CA SER A 33 -13.68 -8.01 15.38
C SER A 33 -14.94 -7.18 15.16
N SER A 34 -15.80 -7.20 16.17
CA SER A 34 -17.14 -6.63 16.13
C SER A 34 -17.17 -5.11 16.29
N SER A 35 -16.02 -4.51 16.59
CA SER A 35 -15.84 -3.08 16.79
C SER A 35 -14.50 -2.63 16.24
N HIS A 36 -14.45 -1.46 15.62
CA HIS A 36 -13.21 -0.80 15.20
C HIS A 36 -12.96 0.42 16.08
N ARG A 37 -11.75 0.51 16.64
CA ARG A 37 -11.29 1.70 17.34
C ARG A 37 -10.33 2.44 16.43
N PHE A 38 -10.74 3.61 15.97
CA PHE A 38 -9.94 4.50 15.14
C PHE A 38 -8.72 5.00 15.90
N VAL A 39 -7.68 5.45 15.18
CA VAL A 39 -6.43 6.02 15.74
C VAL A 39 -6.72 7.15 16.74
N ASN A 40 -7.80 7.91 16.50
CA ASN A 40 -8.22 9.01 17.36
C ASN A 40 -8.97 8.58 18.65
N GLY A 41 -9.08 7.28 18.89
CA GLY A 41 -9.75 6.68 20.04
C GLY A 41 -11.26 6.53 19.92
N TYR A 42 -11.90 7.00 18.85
CA TYR A 42 -13.31 6.77 18.56
C TYR A 42 -13.56 5.28 18.27
N THR A 43 -14.69 4.74 18.72
CA THR A 43 -15.05 3.33 18.49
C THR A 43 -16.36 3.25 17.73
N THR A 44 -16.37 2.51 16.63
CA THR A 44 -17.57 2.14 15.88
C THR A 44 -17.85 0.65 16.01
N TYR A 45 -19.11 0.28 15.89
CA TYR A 45 -19.58 -1.11 15.96
C TYR A 45 -20.24 -1.48 14.63
N LEU A 46 -19.98 -2.70 14.19
CA LEU A 46 -20.61 -3.22 13.00
C LEU A 46 -22.13 -3.31 13.21
N ASN A 47 -22.91 -2.76 12.29
CA ASN A 47 -24.36 -2.63 12.40
C ASN A 47 -25.13 -3.89 11.97
N CYS A 48 -24.52 -4.83 11.24
CA CYS A 48 -25.10 -6.12 10.89
C CYS A 48 -24.01 -7.18 10.59
N PRO A 49 -24.33 -8.49 10.57
CA PRO A 49 -23.38 -9.51 10.15
C PRO A 49 -22.90 -9.26 8.73
N ALA A 50 -21.63 -9.54 8.46
CA ALA A 50 -21.04 -9.42 7.14
C ALA A 50 -20.27 -10.68 6.74
N THR A 51 -20.23 -10.96 5.44
CA THR A 51 -19.56 -12.10 4.81
C THR A 51 -18.71 -11.59 3.64
N CYS A 52 -17.93 -12.49 3.02
CA CYS A 52 -17.13 -12.16 1.83
C CYS A 52 -17.95 -11.65 0.63
N THR A 53 -19.25 -11.95 0.60
CA THR A 53 -20.17 -11.54 -0.47
C THR A 53 -20.99 -10.31 -0.10
N THR A 54 -20.85 -9.79 1.12
CA THR A 54 -21.56 -8.57 1.54
C THR A 54 -21.15 -7.40 0.67
N SER A 55 -22.14 -6.67 0.17
CA SER A 55 -22.00 -5.48 -0.67
C SER A 55 -22.57 -4.25 0.02
N ASN A 56 -22.46 -3.09 -0.63
CA ASN A 56 -22.94 -1.80 -0.09
C ASN A 56 -22.37 -1.50 1.31
N ILE A 57 -21.04 -1.61 1.40
CA ILE A 57 -20.30 -1.50 2.65
C ILE A 57 -19.60 -0.15 2.76
N VAL A 58 -19.42 0.29 4.01
CA VAL A 58 -18.44 1.30 4.41
C VAL A 58 -17.39 0.57 5.24
N PHE A 59 -16.12 0.76 4.90
CA PHE A 59 -15.02 0.05 5.51
C PHE A 59 -13.89 1.01 5.87
N VAL A 60 -13.00 0.52 6.74
CA VAL A 60 -11.74 1.15 7.10
C VAL A 60 -10.59 0.24 6.71
N MET A 61 -9.55 0.80 6.11
CA MET A 61 -8.28 0.14 5.84
C MET A 61 -7.22 0.75 6.74
N THR A 62 -6.60 -0.09 7.56
CA THR A 62 -5.57 0.31 8.53
C THR A 62 -4.20 -0.13 8.02
N CYS A 63 -3.24 0.79 7.94
CA CYS A 63 -1.86 0.43 7.61
C CYS A 63 -1.27 -0.50 8.69
N PRO A 64 -0.40 -1.46 8.34
CA PRO A 64 0.25 -2.33 9.32
C PRO A 64 1.00 -1.61 10.45
N CYS A 65 1.45 -0.36 10.23
CA CYS A 65 2.03 0.45 11.31
C CYS A 65 1.02 0.91 12.38
N GLY A 66 -0.29 0.83 12.10
CA GLY A 66 -1.36 1.27 12.98
C GLY A 66 -1.49 2.79 13.12
N GLN A 67 -0.73 3.58 12.36
CA GLN A 67 -0.69 5.04 12.46
C GLN A 67 -1.58 5.74 11.43
N TYR A 68 -2.06 5.00 10.42
CA TYR A 68 -2.85 5.55 9.32
C TYR A 68 -4.06 4.68 9.04
N GLU A 69 -5.21 5.34 8.89
CA GLU A 69 -6.49 4.73 8.55
C GLU A 69 -7.07 5.43 7.33
N PHE A 70 -7.80 4.68 6.51
CA PHE A 70 -8.49 5.19 5.36
C PHE A 70 -9.91 4.65 5.35
N ILE A 71 -10.89 5.54 5.25
CA ILE A 71 -12.31 5.21 5.21
C ILE A 71 -12.77 5.40 3.78
N ASP A 72 -13.49 4.41 3.27
CA ASP A 72 -14.06 4.40 1.92
C ASP A 72 -15.33 3.54 1.91
N SER A 73 -16.04 3.60 0.79
CA SER A 73 -17.29 2.91 0.60
C SER A 73 -17.42 2.32 -0.80
N THR A 74 -18.18 1.23 -0.93
CA THR A 74 -18.36 0.57 -2.22
C THR A 74 -19.70 -0.14 -2.33
N SER A 75 -20.24 -0.21 -3.54
CA SER A 75 -21.38 -1.09 -3.88
C SER A 75 -20.94 -2.51 -4.25
N ALA A 76 -19.64 -2.73 -4.52
CA ALA A 76 -19.13 -4.04 -4.88
C ALA A 76 -19.14 -4.98 -3.66
N SER A 77 -18.93 -6.27 -3.91
CA SER A 77 -18.74 -7.21 -2.80
C SER A 77 -17.44 -6.91 -2.07
N LEU A 78 -17.37 -7.31 -0.80
CA LEU A 78 -16.17 -7.19 0.02
C LEU A 78 -14.94 -7.86 -0.62
N THR A 79 -15.14 -9.01 -1.27
CA THR A 79 -14.07 -9.73 -1.98
C THR A 79 -13.53 -8.91 -3.15
N ASP A 80 -14.41 -8.30 -3.94
CA ASP A 80 -14.01 -7.45 -5.07
C ASP A 80 -13.30 -6.19 -4.58
N ALA A 81 -13.82 -5.57 -3.52
CA ALA A 81 -13.22 -4.40 -2.89
C ALA A 81 -11.78 -4.69 -2.40
N LEU A 82 -11.59 -5.79 -1.68
CA LEU A 82 -10.27 -6.23 -1.24
C LEU A 82 -9.33 -6.47 -2.42
N THR A 83 -9.79 -7.19 -3.43
CA THR A 83 -8.98 -7.50 -4.62
C THR A 83 -8.53 -6.22 -5.32
N TYR A 84 -9.45 -5.27 -5.49
CA TYR A 84 -9.15 -3.96 -6.08
C TYR A 84 -8.10 -3.20 -5.27
N HIS A 85 -8.29 -3.06 -3.95
CA HIS A 85 -7.37 -2.31 -3.10
C HIS A 85 -5.99 -2.96 -2.98
N ARG A 86 -5.92 -4.30 -2.93
CA ARG A 86 -4.67 -5.05 -2.99
C ARG A 86 -3.90 -4.76 -4.27
N LEU A 87 -4.57 -4.91 -5.42
CA LEU A 87 -3.94 -4.66 -6.71
C LEU A 87 -3.42 -3.22 -6.78
N ALA A 88 -4.28 -2.24 -6.46
CA ALA A 88 -3.93 -0.83 -6.53
C ALA A 88 -2.76 -0.46 -5.61
N CYS A 89 -2.73 -0.98 -4.37
CA CYS A 89 -1.64 -0.67 -3.45
C CYS A 89 -0.33 -1.38 -3.83
N ASN A 90 -0.38 -2.64 -4.26
CA ASN A 90 0.81 -3.35 -4.70
C ASN A 90 1.42 -2.70 -5.95
N GLN A 91 0.58 -2.24 -6.89
CA GLN A 91 1.03 -1.46 -8.04
C GLN A 91 1.65 -0.12 -7.63
N MET A 92 1.05 0.58 -6.67
CA MET A 92 1.64 1.83 -6.14
C MET A 92 3.01 1.57 -5.50
N MET A 93 3.14 0.50 -4.71
CA MET A 93 4.39 0.09 -4.08
C MET A 93 5.46 -0.28 -5.12
N HIS A 94 5.09 -1.08 -6.12
CA HIS A 94 5.96 -1.40 -7.26
C HIS A 94 6.50 -0.12 -7.90
N SER A 95 5.61 0.80 -8.25
CA SER A 95 5.98 2.02 -8.94
C SER A 95 6.82 2.97 -8.08
N PHE A 96 6.56 3.02 -6.78
CA PHE A 96 7.39 3.76 -5.85
C PHE A 96 8.83 3.21 -5.83
N LEU A 97 8.98 1.90 -5.64
CA LEU A 97 10.30 1.26 -5.56
C LEU A 97 11.08 1.31 -6.88
N THR A 98 10.39 1.15 -8.01
CA THR A 98 11.03 1.12 -9.34
C THR A 98 11.15 2.50 -9.98
N GLY A 99 10.50 3.52 -9.43
CA GLY A 99 10.41 4.85 -10.04
C GLY A 99 9.60 4.90 -11.33
N THR A 100 8.84 3.85 -11.66
CA THR A 100 7.97 3.85 -12.85
C THR A 100 6.65 4.56 -12.57
N PRO A 101 6.19 5.47 -13.44
CA PRO A 101 4.94 6.19 -13.21
C PRO A 101 3.73 5.24 -13.22
N VAL A 102 2.85 5.39 -12.21
CA VAL A 102 1.59 4.62 -12.06
C VAL A 102 0.46 5.15 -12.95
N TYR A 103 0.58 6.41 -13.39
CA TYR A 103 -0.56 7.33 -13.45
C TYR A 103 -1.63 7.05 -14.52
N GLU A 104 -1.41 6.15 -15.48
CA GLU A 104 -2.37 5.94 -16.58
C GLU A 104 -3.19 4.64 -16.48
N GLU A 105 -2.72 3.59 -15.80
CA GLU A 105 -3.37 2.27 -15.85
C GLU A 105 -4.30 1.95 -14.68
N ILE A 106 -4.04 2.46 -13.47
CA ILE A 106 -4.91 2.22 -12.29
C ILE A 106 -6.23 3.00 -12.41
N MET A 107 -6.22 4.05 -13.22
CA MET A 107 -7.32 4.98 -13.41
C MET A 107 -8.35 4.40 -14.40
N THR A 108 -9.31 3.62 -13.91
CA THR A 108 -10.47 3.29 -14.75
C THR A 108 -11.21 4.58 -15.14
N PRO A 109 -11.83 4.66 -16.34
CA PRO A 109 -12.59 5.84 -16.79
C PRO A 109 -13.79 6.22 -15.90
N MET A 110 -14.09 5.42 -14.87
CA MET A 110 -15.30 5.49 -14.07
C MET A 110 -15.17 6.45 -12.86
N GLU A 111 -13.96 6.89 -12.51
CA GLU A 111 -13.74 7.82 -11.39
C GLU A 111 -13.79 9.29 -11.85
N ARG A 112 -14.98 9.82 -12.15
CA ARG A 112 -15.15 11.23 -12.59
C ARG A 112 -14.95 12.28 -11.48
N CYS A 113 -14.73 11.87 -10.23
CA CYS A 113 -14.49 12.79 -9.11
C CYS A 113 -13.01 12.83 -8.74
N ARG A 114 -12.28 13.82 -9.27
CA ARG A 114 -10.86 14.09 -8.99
C ARG A 114 -10.51 14.05 -7.49
N HIS A 115 -11.40 14.53 -6.62
CA HIS A 115 -11.18 14.53 -5.17
C HIS A 115 -11.14 13.12 -4.53
N LEU A 116 -11.96 12.18 -5.01
CA LEU A 116 -11.97 10.79 -4.50
C LEU A 116 -10.68 10.06 -4.90
N ILE A 117 -10.21 10.30 -6.12
CA ILE A 117 -8.94 9.75 -6.62
C ILE A 117 -7.77 10.26 -5.78
N VAL A 118 -7.69 11.57 -5.54
CA VAL A 118 -6.61 12.14 -4.72
C VAL A 118 -6.59 11.52 -3.33
N ARG A 119 -7.76 11.29 -2.71
CA ARG A 119 -7.85 10.68 -1.38
C ARG A 119 -7.36 9.22 -1.38
N LYS A 120 -7.81 8.40 -2.33
CA LYS A 120 -7.37 7.00 -2.48
C LYS A 120 -5.86 6.92 -2.73
N MET A 121 -5.34 7.79 -3.58
CA MET A 121 -3.91 7.86 -3.88
C MET A 121 -3.08 8.21 -2.63
N ARG A 122 -3.55 9.12 -1.76
CA ARG A 122 -2.85 9.43 -0.50
C ARG A 122 -2.69 8.21 0.40
N HIS A 123 -3.70 7.35 0.46
CA HIS A 123 -3.62 6.11 1.24
C HIS A 123 -2.54 5.17 0.71
N TYR A 124 -2.54 4.92 -0.60
CA TYR A 124 -1.53 4.07 -1.22
C TYR A 124 -0.12 4.68 -1.16
N GLN A 125 -0.03 6.01 -1.25
CA GLN A 125 1.20 6.75 -1.02
C GLN A 125 1.72 6.53 0.39
N HIS A 126 0.87 6.57 1.42
CA HIS A 126 1.31 6.30 2.78
C HIS A 126 2.00 4.94 2.89
N SER A 127 1.40 3.86 2.38
CA SER A 127 2.06 2.54 2.49
C SER A 127 3.36 2.45 1.73
N ALA A 128 3.46 3.09 0.57
CA ALA A 128 4.72 3.17 -0.16
C ALA A 128 5.85 3.84 0.66
N HIS A 129 5.50 4.73 1.61
CA HIS A 129 6.45 5.42 2.49
C HIS A 129 6.51 4.83 3.90
N CYS A 130 5.68 3.85 4.23
CA CYS A 130 5.61 3.25 5.56
C CYS A 130 6.61 2.10 5.64
N SER A 131 7.65 2.22 6.46
CA SER A 131 8.70 1.20 6.60
C SER A 131 8.15 -0.19 6.93
N VAL A 132 7.12 -0.29 7.79
CA VAL A 132 6.45 -1.55 8.12
C VAL A 132 5.75 -2.16 6.91
N ALA A 133 5.06 -1.34 6.10
CA ALA A 133 4.36 -1.84 4.91
C ALA A 133 5.34 -2.21 3.79
N VAL A 134 6.41 -1.43 3.62
CA VAL A 134 7.51 -1.73 2.68
C VAL A 134 8.19 -3.04 3.07
N GLN A 135 8.54 -3.22 4.34
CA GLN A 135 9.11 -4.47 4.87
C GLN A 135 8.20 -5.67 4.53
N LEU A 136 6.90 -5.57 4.87
CA LEU A 136 5.92 -6.62 4.59
C LEU A 136 5.83 -6.94 3.09
N PHE A 137 5.84 -5.91 2.24
CA PHE A 137 5.86 -6.07 0.80
C PHE A 137 7.10 -6.83 0.33
N LEU A 138 8.29 -6.46 0.82
CA LEU A 138 9.57 -7.06 0.43
C LEU A 138 9.73 -8.51 0.91
N GLU A 139 9.13 -8.87 2.05
CA GLU A 139 9.08 -10.25 2.54
C GLU A 139 8.32 -11.17 1.56
N HIS A 140 7.25 -10.66 0.95
CA HIS A 140 6.46 -11.38 -0.06
C HIS A 140 7.02 -11.20 -1.48
N ASN A 141 7.82 -10.15 -1.72
CA ASN A 141 8.33 -9.78 -3.03
C ASN A 141 9.86 -9.54 -2.99
N PRO A 142 10.68 -10.57 -2.76
CA PRO A 142 12.10 -10.39 -2.47
C PRO A 142 12.92 -9.87 -3.67
N VAL A 143 12.38 -9.93 -4.89
CA VAL A 143 13.04 -9.36 -6.08
C VAL A 143 13.23 -7.84 -5.95
N TYR A 144 12.36 -7.17 -5.18
CA TYR A 144 12.44 -5.71 -5.00
C TYR A 144 13.46 -5.26 -3.95
N TRP A 145 14.10 -6.17 -3.20
CA TRP A 145 15.18 -5.81 -2.28
C TRP A 145 16.34 -5.09 -2.97
N CYS A 146 16.52 -5.27 -4.28
CA CYS A 146 17.53 -4.55 -5.02
C CYS A 146 17.23 -3.05 -5.17
N PHE A 147 16.00 -2.58 -4.92
CA PHE A 147 15.61 -1.17 -4.97
C PHE A 147 15.67 -0.46 -3.61
N ILE A 148 15.95 -1.18 -2.54
CA ILE A 148 16.20 -0.60 -1.21
C ILE A 148 17.68 -0.25 -1.11
N SER A 149 17.99 1.03 -1.01
CA SER A 149 19.37 1.44 -0.80
C SER A 149 19.85 1.02 0.58
N ARG A 150 21.16 1.00 0.75
CA ARG A 150 21.80 0.67 2.02
C ARG A 150 22.72 1.80 2.45
N SER A 151 23.11 1.78 3.71
CA SER A 151 24.12 2.70 4.20
C SER A 151 25.43 2.49 3.43
N ARG A 152 26.19 3.57 3.23
CA ARG A 152 27.48 3.50 2.54
C ARG A 152 28.41 2.40 3.09
N ARG A 153 28.43 2.20 4.41
CA ARG A 153 29.26 1.18 5.07
C ARG A 153 28.87 -0.25 4.65
N GLU A 154 27.58 -0.54 4.57
CA GLU A 154 27.08 -1.86 4.14
C GLU A 154 27.39 -2.10 2.66
N VAL A 155 27.25 -1.07 1.83
CA VAL A 155 27.58 -1.13 0.40
C VAL A 155 29.07 -1.41 0.18
N GLU A 156 29.96 -0.73 0.91
CA GLU A 156 31.40 -0.96 0.83
C GLU A 156 31.77 -2.40 1.24
N GLN A 157 31.13 -2.94 2.29
CA GLN A 157 31.34 -4.32 2.73
C GLN A 157 30.86 -5.34 1.68
N GLU A 158 29.67 -5.14 1.09
CA GLU A 158 29.12 -6.03 0.07
C GLU A 158 29.95 -5.99 -1.22
N ASN A 159 30.40 -4.80 -1.65
CA ASN A 159 31.23 -4.65 -2.83
C ASN A 159 32.59 -5.36 -2.69
N ASN A 160 33.25 -5.25 -1.53
CA ASN A 160 34.51 -5.96 -1.28
C ASN A 160 34.34 -7.49 -1.40
N PHE A 161 33.23 -8.03 -0.90
CA PHE A 161 32.89 -9.44 -1.05
C PHE A 161 32.60 -9.81 -2.51
N TYR A 162 31.83 -8.97 -3.21
CA TYR A 162 31.42 -9.20 -4.59
C TYR A 162 32.61 -9.19 -5.56
N THR A 163 33.55 -8.24 -5.44
CA THR A 163 34.77 -8.19 -6.25
C THR A 163 35.62 -9.44 -6.08
N GLY A 164 35.73 -9.97 -4.85
CA GLY A 164 36.42 -11.23 -4.59
C GLY A 164 35.77 -12.44 -5.29
N LEU A 165 34.43 -12.45 -5.41
CA LEU A 165 33.67 -13.52 -6.03
C LEU A 165 33.69 -13.45 -7.58
N VAL A 166 33.59 -12.25 -8.16
CA VAL A 166 33.60 -12.07 -9.62
C VAL A 166 34.96 -12.44 -10.20
N LEU A 167 36.06 -12.02 -9.55
CA LEU A 167 37.42 -12.40 -9.97
C LEU A 167 37.65 -13.92 -9.95
N ALA A 168 36.85 -14.68 -9.20
CA ALA A 168 36.89 -16.14 -9.18
C ALA A 168 35.97 -16.81 -10.23
N THR A 169 35.02 -16.08 -10.82
CA THR A 169 33.93 -16.61 -11.66
C THR A 169 33.86 -16.02 -13.07
N GLU A 170 34.80 -15.16 -13.47
CA GLU A 170 34.88 -14.46 -14.77
C GLU A 170 34.90 -15.36 -16.03
N SER A 171 34.86 -16.68 -15.90
CA SER A 171 34.80 -17.62 -17.03
C SER A 171 33.40 -17.84 -17.63
N GLU A 172 32.28 -17.52 -16.95
CA GLU A 172 30.94 -17.92 -17.42
C GLU A 172 30.00 -16.78 -17.86
N PHE A 173 30.28 -15.52 -17.52
CA PHE A 173 29.37 -14.40 -17.82
C PHE A 173 29.67 -13.61 -19.10
N ALA A 174 30.69 -14.00 -19.87
CA ALA A 174 31.05 -13.33 -21.12
C ALA A 174 30.08 -13.58 -22.31
N PHE A 175 29.00 -14.32 -22.10
CA PHE A 175 28.07 -14.73 -23.15
C PHE A 175 26.66 -14.13 -23.00
N ILE A 176 26.51 -12.82 -23.20
CA ILE A 176 25.26 -12.28 -23.78
C ILE A 176 25.62 -11.24 -24.84
N LEU A 177 25.28 -11.60 -26.08
CA LEU A 177 25.65 -10.97 -27.34
C LEU A 177 25.28 -9.48 -27.52
N PRO A 178 26.00 -8.79 -28.43
CA PRO A 178 25.80 -7.40 -28.79
C PRO A 178 24.63 -7.23 -29.76
N ARG A 179 23.55 -6.57 -29.33
CA ARG A 179 22.51 -5.94 -30.19
C ARG A 179 21.55 -5.11 -29.34
N ARG A 180 22.04 -4.07 -28.63
CA ARG A 180 21.25 -3.48 -27.53
C ARG A 180 21.31 -1.96 -27.33
N THR A 181 21.80 -1.12 -28.24
CA THR A 181 21.89 0.33 -27.94
C THR A 181 20.54 0.97 -27.54
N ASN A 182 19.43 0.64 -28.21
CA ASN A 182 18.11 1.16 -27.82
C ASN A 182 17.53 0.49 -26.56
N HIS A 183 17.77 -0.81 -26.35
CA HIS A 183 17.31 -1.52 -25.16
C HIS A 183 18.09 -1.07 -23.92
N GLU A 184 19.42 -1.02 -24.00
CA GLU A 184 20.30 -0.46 -22.96
C GLU A 184 19.95 0.98 -22.64
N LYS A 185 19.65 1.82 -23.64
CA LYS A 185 19.16 3.19 -23.39
C LYS A 185 17.84 3.20 -22.60
N LYS A 186 16.91 2.29 -22.89
CA LYS A 186 15.65 2.18 -22.12
C LYS A 186 15.90 1.73 -20.69
N VAL A 187 16.71 0.70 -20.50
CA VAL A 187 17.09 0.18 -19.17
C VAL A 187 17.82 1.24 -18.37
N ALA A 188 18.77 1.96 -18.98
CA ALA A 188 19.48 3.06 -18.36
C ALA A 188 18.51 4.18 -17.92
N ARG A 189 17.52 4.54 -18.76
CA ARG A 189 16.48 5.52 -18.39
C ARG A 189 15.63 5.05 -17.20
N LEU A 190 15.29 3.75 -17.14
CA LEU A 190 14.55 3.20 -16.00
C LEU A 190 15.40 3.21 -14.72
N LEU A 191 16.67 2.82 -14.82
CA LEU A 191 17.61 2.89 -13.69
C LEU A 191 17.81 4.31 -13.18
N THR A 192 17.83 5.33 -14.06
CA THR A 192 17.87 6.74 -13.62
C THR A 192 16.57 7.21 -12.97
N GLY A 193 15.45 6.50 -13.20
CA GLY A 193 14.16 6.82 -12.62
C GLY A 193 13.92 6.20 -11.25
N VAL A 194 14.64 5.11 -10.90
CA VAL A 194 14.64 4.53 -9.55
C VAL A 194 14.93 5.64 -8.56
N MET A 195 14.03 5.85 -7.60
CA MET A 195 14.03 7.05 -6.74
C MET A 195 15.42 7.34 -6.19
N LEU A 196 15.85 8.61 -6.35
CA LEU A 196 17.08 9.11 -5.77
C LEU A 196 16.90 9.17 -4.25
N GLN A 197 17.47 8.19 -3.57
CA GLN A 197 17.57 8.11 -2.12
C GLN A 197 18.37 9.32 -1.57
N PRO A 198 18.30 9.61 -0.26
CA PRO A 198 19.14 10.60 0.40
C PRO A 198 20.61 10.45 -0.01
N ALA A 199 21.36 11.55 -0.01
CA ALA A 199 22.77 11.56 -0.43
C ALA A 199 23.66 10.54 0.30
N GLU A 200 23.25 10.05 1.47
CA GLU A 200 23.98 9.11 2.33
C GLU A 200 23.74 7.63 1.98
N ASN A 201 22.72 7.35 1.17
CA ASN A 201 22.27 6.01 0.83
C ASN A 201 22.74 5.62 -0.58
N HIS A 202 23.23 4.38 -0.72
CA HIS A 202 23.85 3.90 -1.96
C HIS A 202 23.35 2.51 -2.35
N TYR A 203 23.51 2.19 -3.62
CA TYR A 203 23.30 0.84 -4.15
C TYR A 203 24.65 0.15 -4.38
N SER A 204 24.78 -1.10 -3.95
CA SER A 204 25.95 -1.91 -4.26
C SER A 204 25.99 -2.35 -5.73
N THR A 205 27.16 -2.74 -6.22
CA THR A 205 27.31 -3.25 -7.60
C THR A 205 26.41 -4.45 -7.85
N ALA A 206 26.28 -5.35 -6.86
CA ALA A 206 25.39 -6.49 -6.92
C ALA A 206 23.91 -6.08 -7.00
N GLN A 207 23.49 -5.05 -6.27
CA GLN A 207 22.14 -4.50 -6.36
C GLN A 207 21.88 -3.90 -7.73
N ILE A 208 22.78 -3.06 -8.24
CA ILE A 208 22.65 -2.42 -9.57
C ILE A 208 22.51 -3.48 -10.67
N GLN A 209 23.29 -4.56 -10.61
CA GLN A 209 23.17 -5.66 -11.56
C GLN A 209 21.80 -6.37 -11.45
N LYS A 210 21.30 -6.62 -10.23
CA LYS A 210 19.96 -7.19 -10.03
C LYS A 210 18.85 -6.27 -10.54
N GLN A 211 18.94 -4.96 -10.31
CA GLN A 211 18.01 -3.96 -10.86
C GLN A 211 18.03 -3.99 -12.40
N ARG A 212 19.22 -4.07 -13.00
CA ARG A 212 19.36 -4.19 -14.46
C ARG A 212 18.69 -5.46 -14.98
N ILE A 213 18.93 -6.61 -14.35
CA ILE A 213 18.28 -7.88 -14.72
C ILE A 213 16.76 -7.78 -14.58
N PHE A 214 16.27 -7.11 -13.53
CA PHE A 214 14.85 -6.85 -13.35
C PHE A 214 14.26 -6.06 -14.52
N PHE A 215 14.82 -4.88 -14.84
CA PHE A 215 14.31 -4.05 -15.94
C PHE A 215 14.49 -4.68 -17.32
N ASP A 216 15.58 -5.42 -17.55
CA ASP A 216 15.76 -6.22 -18.77
C ASP A 216 14.59 -7.19 -18.95
N ARG A 217 14.18 -7.89 -17.88
CA ARG A 217 13.04 -8.82 -17.93
C ARG A 217 11.71 -8.08 -18.08
N LEU A 218 11.51 -6.98 -17.36
CA LEU A 218 10.29 -6.16 -17.45
C LEU A 218 10.03 -5.66 -18.88
N LEU A 219 11.09 -5.24 -19.57
CA LEU A 219 10.99 -4.78 -20.97
C LEU A 219 10.76 -5.91 -21.98
N LEU A 220 11.10 -7.15 -21.63
CA LEU A 220 10.90 -8.32 -22.49
C LEU A 220 9.53 -8.98 -22.28
N SER A 221 9.01 -8.98 -21.05
CA SER A 221 7.66 -9.45 -20.71
C SER A 221 7.00 -8.54 -19.66
N PRO A 222 6.22 -7.54 -20.09
CA PRO A 222 5.55 -6.61 -19.17
C PRO A 222 4.46 -7.28 -18.31
N VAL A 223 3.89 -8.38 -18.78
CA VAL A 223 2.68 -9.00 -18.20
C VAL A 223 3.02 -9.93 -17.02
N ASP A 224 4.23 -10.48 -16.97
CA ASP A 224 4.58 -11.54 -16.01
C ASP A 224 5.18 -11.04 -14.67
N GLN A 225 5.26 -9.72 -14.45
CA GLN A 225 6.01 -9.15 -13.32
C GLN A 225 5.22 -8.19 -12.42
N LEU A 226 3.89 -8.21 -12.49
CA LEU A 226 3.16 -7.57 -11.39
C LEU A 226 3.62 -8.22 -10.07
N PRO A 227 3.89 -7.42 -9.02
CA PRO A 227 4.22 -7.96 -7.70
C PRO A 227 3.16 -8.98 -7.28
N TYR A 228 3.49 -9.89 -6.35
CA TYR A 228 2.50 -10.78 -5.74
C TYR A 228 1.31 -9.96 -5.25
N VAL A 229 0.28 -9.90 -6.10
CA VAL A 229 -0.88 -8.99 -5.98
C VAL A 229 -1.74 -9.34 -4.77
N GLU A 230 -1.45 -10.47 -4.14
CA GLU A 230 -2.14 -10.99 -2.97
C GLU A 230 -1.57 -10.44 -1.65
N THR A 231 -0.48 -9.67 -1.67
CA THR A 231 0.11 -9.12 -0.45
C THR A 231 -0.84 -8.09 0.18
N ASP A 232 -1.29 -8.36 1.39
CA ASP A 232 -2.12 -7.45 2.18
C ASP A 232 -1.29 -6.35 2.83
N LEU A 233 -1.22 -5.20 2.17
CA LEU A 233 -0.55 -4.00 2.71
C LEU A 233 -1.43 -3.21 3.69
N TYR A 234 -2.64 -3.71 4.00
CA TYR A 234 -3.57 -3.14 4.97
C TYR A 234 -4.45 -4.21 5.60
N LYS A 235 -4.98 -3.89 6.77
CA LYS A 235 -6.09 -4.61 7.39
C LYS A 235 -7.39 -3.90 7.06
N MET A 236 -8.28 -4.57 6.33
CA MET A 236 -9.61 -4.04 6.04
C MET A 236 -10.60 -4.48 7.11
N LYS A 237 -11.55 -3.60 7.42
CA LYS A 237 -12.64 -3.89 8.35
C LYS A 237 -13.92 -3.17 7.96
N ILE A 238 -15.04 -3.89 7.98
CA ILE A 238 -16.35 -3.30 7.72
C ILE A 238 -16.81 -2.57 8.97
N ILE A 239 -17.24 -1.32 8.79
CA ILE A 239 -17.78 -0.48 9.87
C ILE A 239 -19.27 -0.18 9.69
N ALA A 240 -19.79 -0.32 8.46
CA ALA A 240 -21.22 -0.30 8.20
C ALA A 240 -21.58 -1.11 6.96
N VAL A 241 -22.76 -1.72 6.96
CA VAL A 241 -23.42 -2.30 5.79
C VAL A 241 -24.74 -1.58 5.57
N LEU A 242 -25.02 -1.20 4.34
CA LEU A 242 -26.21 -0.46 3.95
C LEU A 242 -27.15 -1.38 3.15
N PRO A 243 -28.48 -1.17 3.26
CA PRO A 243 -29.43 -1.89 2.42
C PRO A 243 -29.10 -1.74 0.92
N THR A 244 -29.42 -2.77 0.13
CA THR A 244 -29.11 -2.80 -1.31
C THR A 244 -29.81 -1.72 -2.12
N ASP A 245 -30.97 -1.28 -1.63
CA ASP A 245 -31.82 -0.32 -2.31
C ASP A 245 -31.45 1.13 -1.95
N GLU A 246 -30.44 1.32 -1.10
CA GLU A 246 -30.03 2.66 -0.69
C GLU A 246 -29.36 3.44 -1.81
N SER A 247 -29.65 4.73 -1.84
CA SER A 247 -29.02 5.63 -2.80
C SER A 247 -27.51 5.74 -2.55
N ILE A 248 -26.75 5.95 -3.63
CA ILE A 248 -25.32 6.32 -3.58
C ILE A 248 -25.10 7.51 -2.63
N ILE A 249 -26.08 8.42 -2.55
CA ILE A 249 -26.06 9.61 -1.68
C ILE A 249 -26.01 9.21 -0.20
N LEU A 250 -26.83 8.27 0.26
CA LEU A 250 -26.82 7.85 1.67
C LEU A 250 -25.48 7.24 2.04
N ARG A 251 -24.92 6.38 1.18
CA ARG A 251 -23.60 5.79 1.41
C ARG A 251 -22.52 6.86 1.53
N TYR A 252 -22.53 7.84 0.62
CA TYR A 252 -21.60 8.96 0.66
C TYR A 252 -21.73 9.81 1.92
N ILE A 253 -22.97 10.06 2.39
CA ILE A 253 -23.22 10.78 3.65
C ILE A 253 -22.62 10.01 4.82
N ILE A 254 -22.85 8.70 4.92
CA ILE A 254 -22.35 7.88 6.02
C ILE A 254 -20.82 7.80 6.00
N GLU A 255 -20.22 7.59 4.83
CA GLU A 255 -18.76 7.64 4.65
C GLU A 255 -18.20 8.98 5.10
N THR A 256 -18.79 10.09 4.64
CA THR A 256 -18.37 11.46 4.99
C THR A 256 -18.46 11.71 6.50
N LEU A 257 -19.51 11.21 7.17
CA LEU A 257 -19.63 11.32 8.62
C LEU A 257 -18.49 10.59 9.32
N PHE A 258 -18.20 9.35 8.94
CA PHE A 258 -17.07 8.60 9.51
C PHE A 258 -15.73 9.32 9.28
N ILE A 259 -15.53 9.85 8.07
CA ILE A 259 -14.35 10.65 7.72
C ILE A 259 -14.23 11.87 8.66
N ILE A 260 -15.28 12.68 8.77
CA ILE A 260 -15.28 13.88 9.61
C ILE A 260 -15.03 13.51 11.08
N HIS A 261 -15.62 12.42 11.57
CA HIS A 261 -15.41 11.96 12.93
C HIS A 261 -13.99 11.44 13.17
N ALA A 262 -13.40 10.73 12.22
CA ALA A 262 -12.01 10.28 12.28
C ALA A 262 -11.04 11.49 12.30
N GLU A 263 -11.25 12.46 11.40
CA GLU A 263 -10.36 13.61 11.20
C GLU A 263 -10.50 14.68 12.29
N SER A 264 -11.71 14.98 12.75
CA SER A 264 -11.99 16.07 13.70
C SER A 264 -11.26 15.92 15.03
N LYS A 265 -11.16 14.71 15.59
CA LYS A 265 -10.43 14.48 16.85
C LYS A 265 -8.91 14.57 16.69
N LEU A 266 -8.34 14.18 15.55
CA LEU A 266 -6.88 14.25 15.33
C LEU A 266 -6.40 15.69 15.23
N ASN A 267 -7.23 16.57 14.67
CA ASN A 267 -6.96 18.00 14.63
C ASN A 267 -7.16 18.70 15.99
N MET A 268 -7.94 18.12 16.92
CA MET A 268 -8.11 18.65 18.27
C MET A 268 -7.04 18.19 19.27
N ILE A 269 -6.44 17.01 19.04
CA ILE A 269 -5.49 16.40 19.98
C ILE A 269 -4.05 16.83 19.71
N CYS A 270 -3.76 17.51 18.59
CA CYS A 270 -2.40 17.94 18.24
C CYS A 270 -1.85 18.91 19.31
N PRO A 271 -0.97 18.45 20.22
CA PRO A 271 -0.37 19.31 21.23
C PRO A 271 0.56 20.27 20.49
N VAL A 272 0.62 21.52 20.94
CA VAL A 272 1.55 22.53 20.44
C VAL A 272 2.97 21.94 20.45
N GLY A 273 3.52 21.59 19.28
CA GLY A 273 4.88 21.03 19.16
C GLY A 273 5.06 19.84 18.22
N ILE A 274 3.99 19.18 17.74
CA ILE A 274 4.11 18.15 16.69
C ILE A 274 4.17 18.83 15.33
N ASP A 275 5.09 18.37 14.47
CA ASP A 275 5.29 18.84 13.10
C ASP A 275 3.93 18.95 12.36
N PRO A 276 3.54 20.14 11.85
CA PRO A 276 2.31 20.30 11.09
C PRO A 276 2.19 19.34 9.89
N GLN A 277 3.30 18.80 9.36
CA GLN A 277 3.30 17.79 8.30
C GLN A 277 2.81 16.41 8.75
N GLN A 278 2.75 16.12 10.06
CA GLN A 278 2.19 14.88 10.60
C GLN A 278 0.68 14.95 10.88
N ARG A 279 0.01 16.04 10.49
CA ARG A 279 -1.44 16.15 10.64
C ARG A 279 -2.13 15.11 9.77
N TYR A 280 -3.03 14.35 10.37
CA TYR A 280 -3.82 13.34 9.67
C TYR A 280 -4.54 13.97 8.47
N GLY A 281 -4.28 13.44 7.27
CA GLY A 281 -4.86 13.92 6.02
C GLY A 281 -4.09 15.04 5.31
N GLN A 282 -2.99 15.56 5.87
CA GLN A 282 -2.07 16.41 5.10
C GLN A 282 -1.17 15.55 4.18
N PRO A 283 -0.82 16.07 2.99
CA PRO A 283 0.10 15.37 2.09
C PRO A 283 1.44 15.16 2.80
N TYR A 284 2.07 14.01 2.57
CA TYR A 284 3.48 13.82 2.90
C TYR A 284 4.27 14.85 2.09
N ASP A 285 4.85 15.85 2.74
CA ASP A 285 5.93 16.62 2.14
C ASP A 285 7.17 15.71 2.05
N ASP A 286 8.01 15.92 1.03
CA ASP A 286 9.15 15.09 0.60
C ASP A 286 10.28 14.85 1.65
N GLN A 287 10.07 15.09 2.94
CA GLN A 287 11.11 15.12 3.97
C GLN A 287 11.32 13.80 4.75
N TRP A 288 10.53 12.75 4.51
CA TRP A 288 10.55 11.51 5.33
C TRP A 288 11.69 10.51 5.03
N TYR A 289 12.55 10.77 4.05
CA TYR A 289 13.56 9.80 3.60
C TYR A 289 14.66 9.46 4.63
N HIS A 290 14.66 10.04 5.85
CA HIS A 290 15.74 9.88 6.82
C HIS A 290 15.60 8.69 7.79
N HIS A 291 14.54 7.87 7.69
CA HIS A 291 14.21 6.85 8.71
C HIS A 291 13.99 5.42 8.21
N ILE A 292 14.38 5.09 6.96
CA ILE A 292 14.49 3.72 6.45
C ILE A 292 15.98 3.42 6.26
#